data_AF-A0A2W4NPX4-F1
#
_entry.id   AF-A0A2W4NPX4-F1
#
_cell.length_a   1.000
_cell.length_b   1.000
_cell.length_c   1.000
_cell.angle_alpha   90.00
_cell.angle_beta   90.00
_cell.angle_gamma   90.00
#
_symmetry.space_group_name_H-M   'P 1'
#
loop_
_entity.id
_entity.type
_entity.pdbx_description
1 polymer ?
#
loop_
_entity_poly.entity_id
_entity_poly.type
_entity_poly.pdbx_seq_one_letter_code
_entity_poly.pdbx_strand_id
1 'polypeptide(L)'
;GHFCEGAPLELRGGDGAVGGGGRRPLGRGAGKVGPVRVGPAGAWQAACTTGAYTLVGCSVGPGFEFTDFQMLRDLPAEAQRMARQHSAFARFI
;
A
#
# COMPACT_ATOMS: atom_id res chain seq x y z
N GLY A 1 -6.47 -4.43 -4.01
CA GLY A 1 -6.50 -3.60 -5.23
C GLY A 1 -6.40 -4.48 -6.46
N HIS A 2 -7.11 -4.12 -7.50
CA HIS A 2 -7.04 -4.73 -8.84
C HIS A 2 -6.59 -3.68 -9.85
N PHE A 3 -5.73 -4.07 -10.79
CA PHE A 3 -5.21 -3.20 -11.83
C PHE A 3 -6.22 -3.02 -12.96
N CYS A 4 -6.42 -1.78 -13.41
CA CYS A 4 -7.30 -1.46 -14.53
C CYS A 4 -6.48 -1.01 -15.75
N GLU A 5 -5.67 0.05 -15.59
CA GLU A 5 -5.05 0.78 -16.70
C GLU A 5 -3.76 1.51 -16.28
N GLY A 6 -2.92 1.88 -17.25
CA GLY A 6 -1.73 2.72 -17.06
C GLY A 6 -0.45 1.95 -16.76
N ALA A 7 0.50 2.62 -16.11
CA ALA A 7 1.75 2.03 -15.66
C ALA A 7 1.52 1.14 -14.42
N PRO A 8 2.39 0.15 -14.15
CA PRO A 8 2.32 -0.61 -12.89
C PRO A 8 2.32 0.29 -11.64
N LEU A 9 1.61 -0.15 -10.60
CA LEU A 9 1.60 0.49 -9.29
C LEU A 9 2.58 -0.22 -8.36
N GLU A 10 3.49 0.52 -7.74
CA GLU A 10 4.26 0.04 -6.62
C GLU A 10 3.43 0.15 -5.34
N LEU A 11 2.92 -0.97 -4.83
CA LEU A 11 2.35 -1.01 -3.49
C LEU A 11 3.44 -1.29 -2.47
N ARG A 12 3.36 -0.63 -1.32
CA ARG A 12 4.19 -0.91 -0.15
C ARG A 12 3.28 -1.20 1.02
N GLY A 13 3.56 -2.28 1.74
CA GLY A 13 2.97 -2.52 3.06
C GLY A 13 3.99 -2.19 4.15
N GLY A 14 3.53 -1.58 5.24
CA GLY A 14 4.25 -1.43 6.49
C GLY A 14 3.86 -2.54 7.46
N ASP A 15 4.10 -2.31 8.75
CA ASP A 15 3.83 -3.30 9.81
C ASP A 15 2.36 -3.78 9.82
N GLY A 16 2.16 -5.06 10.10
CA GLY A 16 0.88 -5.75 10.26
C GLY A 16 1.09 -7.19 10.77
N ALA A 17 0.02 -7.85 11.23
CA ALA A 17 0.07 -9.16 11.92
C ALA A 17 0.68 -10.33 11.11
N VAL A 18 0.85 -10.16 9.81
CA VAL A 18 1.55 -11.12 8.94
C VAL A 18 2.68 -10.38 8.24
N GLY A 19 3.89 -10.62 8.73
CA GLY A 19 5.12 -9.92 8.36
C GLY A 19 5.39 -9.91 6.84
N GLY A 20 5.96 -8.79 6.40
CA GLY A 20 6.44 -8.62 5.03
C GLY A 20 6.33 -7.19 4.55
N GLY A 21 6.97 -6.25 5.26
CA GLY A 21 7.21 -4.92 4.72
C GLY A 21 7.97 -5.05 3.39
N GLY A 22 7.46 -4.45 2.32
CA GLY A 22 8.04 -4.69 1.01
C GLY A 22 7.25 -4.14 -0.17
N ARG A 23 7.97 -4.02 -1.30
CA ARG A 23 7.43 -3.56 -2.58
C ARG A 23 6.70 -4.71 -3.27
N ARG A 24 5.42 -4.50 -3.59
CA ARG A 24 4.53 -5.44 -4.27
C ARG A 24 3.98 -4.78 -5.53
N PRO A 25 4.56 -5.03 -6.71
CA PRO A 25 4.06 -4.41 -7.93
C PRO A 25 2.70 -5.00 -8.34
N LEU A 26 1.81 -4.14 -8.80
CA LEU A 26 0.46 -4.40 -9.28
C LEU A 26 0.35 -3.91 -10.73
N GLY A 27 0.02 -4.78 -11.68
CA GLY A 27 0.00 -4.47 -13.12
C GLY A 27 -0.46 -5.63 -13.98
N ARG A 28 -0.54 -5.45 -15.30
CA ARG A 28 -0.95 -6.46 -16.31
C ARG A 28 0.00 -7.67 -16.47
N GLY A 29 0.92 -7.90 -15.55
CA GLY A 29 1.93 -8.96 -15.65
C GLY A 29 1.48 -10.31 -15.08
N ALA A 30 2.43 -11.25 -15.07
CA ALA A 30 2.34 -12.52 -14.36
C ALA A 30 3.48 -12.69 -13.34
N GLY A 31 3.30 -13.58 -12.36
CA GLY A 31 4.30 -13.88 -11.34
C GLY A 31 4.49 -12.73 -10.34
N LYS A 32 5.71 -12.15 -10.29
CA LYS A 32 6.04 -11.09 -9.33
C LYS A 32 5.28 -9.80 -9.56
N VAL A 33 4.80 -9.53 -10.78
CA VAL A 33 3.86 -8.44 -11.10
C VAL A 33 2.55 -9.12 -11.45
N GLY A 34 1.46 -8.85 -10.74
CA GLY A 34 0.17 -9.48 -11.01
C GLY A 34 -0.96 -8.44 -10.98
N PRO A 35 -2.13 -8.76 -11.56
CA PRO A 35 -3.24 -7.81 -11.70
C PRO A 35 -4.04 -7.62 -10.42
N VAL A 36 -3.82 -8.44 -9.38
CA VAL A 36 -4.54 -8.36 -8.11
C VAL A 36 -3.56 -8.46 -6.95
N ARG A 37 -3.76 -7.61 -5.93
CA ARG A 37 -3.04 -7.64 -4.65
C ARG A 37 -4.00 -7.48 -3.49
N VAL A 38 -3.90 -8.37 -2.51
CA VAL A 38 -4.60 -8.29 -1.23
C VAL A 38 -3.61 -7.83 -0.16
N GLY A 39 -4.02 -6.88 0.68
CA GLY A 39 -3.25 -6.43 1.84
C GLY A 39 -3.86 -6.98 3.12
N PRO A 40 -3.06 -7.25 4.16
CA PRO A 40 -3.58 -7.65 5.46
C PRO A 40 -4.32 -6.50 6.15
N ALA A 41 -5.31 -6.85 6.98
CA ALA A 41 -6.00 -5.88 7.83
C ALA A 41 -5.03 -5.27 8.87
N GLY A 42 -5.26 -3.99 9.21
CA GLY A 42 -4.45 -3.26 10.19
C GLY A 42 -3.02 -2.93 9.73
N ALA A 43 -2.66 -3.20 8.47
CA ALA A 43 -1.35 -2.87 7.96
C ALA A 43 -1.30 -1.51 7.28
N TRP A 44 -0.23 -0.76 7.53
CA TRP A 44 0.05 0.47 6.80
C TRP A 44 0.25 0.18 5.31
N GLN A 45 -0.23 1.07 4.45
CA GLN A 45 -0.06 0.92 3.01
C GLN A 45 0.26 2.25 2.34
N ALA A 46 1.11 2.20 1.32
CA ALA A 46 1.43 3.33 0.45
C ALA A 46 1.54 2.87 -1.00
N ALA A 47 1.29 3.76 -1.95
CA ALA A 47 1.25 3.44 -3.36
C ALA A 47 1.92 4.53 -4.21
N CYS A 48 2.62 4.14 -5.28
CA CYS A 48 3.23 5.07 -6.23
C CYS A 48 3.18 4.50 -7.64
N THR A 49 2.74 5.29 -8.62
CA THR A 49 2.78 4.90 -10.03
C THR A 49 4.23 4.81 -10.51
N THR A 50 4.55 3.90 -11.43
CA THR A 50 5.87 3.83 -12.09
C THR A 50 5.91 4.59 -13.42
N GLY A 51 4.88 5.35 -13.76
CA GLY A 51 4.80 6.10 -15.01
C GLY A 51 3.93 7.35 -14.87
N ALA A 52 3.30 7.77 -15.97
CA ALA A 52 2.48 8.98 -15.97
C ALA A 52 1.23 8.85 -15.08
N TYR A 53 0.59 7.67 -15.10
CA TYR A 53 -0.59 7.39 -14.28
C TYR A 53 -0.78 5.88 -14.07
N THR A 54 -1.59 5.53 -13.08
CA THR A 54 -2.09 4.17 -12.85
C THR A 54 -3.55 4.24 -12.37
N LEU A 55 -4.45 3.51 -13.03
CA LEU A 55 -5.82 3.31 -12.58
C LEU A 55 -5.97 1.94 -11.93
N VAL A 56 -6.52 1.93 -10.72
CA VAL A 56 -6.81 0.71 -9.96
C VAL A 56 -8.19 0.81 -9.33
N GLY A 57 -8.83 -0.33 -9.10
CA GLY A 57 -9.96 -0.41 -8.18
C GLY A 57 -9.56 -1.03 -6.85
N CYS A 58 -10.16 -0.53 -5.78
CA CYS A 58 -9.93 -1.02 -4.43
C CYS A 58 -11.22 -1.57 -3.86
N SER A 59 -11.16 -2.80 -3.35
CA SER A 59 -12.23 -3.45 -2.60
C SER A 59 -11.72 -3.67 -1.18
N VAL A 60 -12.54 -3.32 -0.20
CA VAL A 60 -12.25 -3.45 1.23
C VAL A 60 -13.29 -4.39 1.83
N GLY A 61 -12.85 -5.30 2.68
CA GLY A 61 -13.68 -6.28 3.36
C GLY A 61 -13.23 -6.39 4.82
N PRO A 62 -14.10 -6.14 5.81
CA PRO A 62 -15.48 -5.62 5.73
C PRO A 62 -15.60 -4.25 5.03
N GLY A 63 -16.83 -3.75 4.85
CA GLY A 63 -17.09 -2.47 4.19
C GLY A 63 -16.24 -1.32 4.75
N PHE A 64 -15.84 -0.39 3.89
CA PHE A 64 -15.01 0.75 4.31
C PHE A 64 -15.83 1.71 5.18
N GLU A 65 -15.29 2.04 6.35
CA GLU A 65 -15.83 3.04 7.26
C GLU A 65 -14.74 4.06 7.62
N PHE A 66 -15.10 5.34 7.69
CA PHE A 66 -14.15 6.40 8.04
C PHE A 66 -13.65 6.30 9.48
N THR A 67 -14.42 5.70 10.39
CA THR A 67 -14.03 5.48 11.79
C THR A 67 -12.80 4.60 11.95
N ASP A 68 -12.56 3.73 10.95
CA ASP A 68 -11.49 2.74 10.96
C ASP A 68 -10.33 3.17 10.05
N PHE A 69 -10.44 4.34 9.40
CA PHE A 69 -9.43 4.90 8.52
C PHE A 69 -8.49 5.84 9.29
N GLN A 70 -7.19 5.68 9.07
CA GLN A 70 -6.16 6.51 9.68
C GLN A 70 -5.13 6.94 8.63
N MET A 71 -4.70 8.20 8.70
CA MET A 71 -3.51 8.66 7.99
C MET A 71 -2.33 8.71 8.94
N LEU A 72 -1.19 8.16 8.49
CA LEU A 72 0.01 8.06 9.31
C LEU A 72 0.52 9.43 9.83
N ARG A 73 0.35 10.49 9.02
CA ARG A 73 0.73 11.87 9.40
C ARG A 73 0.00 12.38 10.65
N ASP A 74 -1.19 11.85 10.95
CA ASP A 74 -2.00 12.25 12.09
C ASP A 74 -1.57 11.49 13.37
N LEU A 75 -0.59 10.58 13.27
CA LEU A 75 -0.02 9.78 14.36
C LEU A 75 1.50 9.99 14.45
N PRO A 76 2.00 11.13 14.97
CA PRO A 76 3.42 11.51 14.88
C PRO A 76 4.39 10.49 15.47
N ALA A 77 4.03 9.85 16.59
CA ALA A 77 4.86 8.81 17.20
C ALA A 77 4.99 7.57 16.31
N GLU A 78 3.89 7.16 15.67
CA GLU A 78 3.85 6.02 14.74
C GLU A 78 4.56 6.37 13.43
N ALA A 79 4.40 7.60 12.92
CA ALA A 79 5.13 8.10 11.76
C ALA A 79 6.65 8.05 11.98
N GLN A 80 7.13 8.53 13.14
CA GLN A 80 8.54 8.42 13.51
C GLN A 80 9.01 6.98 13.69
N ARG A 81 8.14 6.09 14.18
CA ARG A 81 8.44 4.65 14.29
C ARG A 81 8.62 4.05 12.90
N MET A 82 7.65 4.28 12.00
CA MET A 82 7.65 3.80 10.63
C MET A 82 8.86 4.32 9.84
N ALA A 83 9.19 5.61 9.96
CA ALA A 83 10.35 6.20 9.30
C ALA A 83 11.68 5.57 9.75
N ARG A 84 11.80 5.20 11.04
CA ARG A 84 12.99 4.54 11.59
C ARG A 84 13.09 3.08 11.19
N GLN A 85 11.97 2.35 11.17
CA GLN A 85 11.95 0.91 10.92
C GLN A 85 11.91 0.56 9.42
N HIS A 86 11.34 1.43 8.60
CA HIS A 86 11.10 1.21 7.18
C HIS A 86 11.52 2.44 6.38
N SER A 87 12.83 2.64 6.17
CA SER A 87 13.36 3.81 5.43
C SER A 87 12.72 4.00 4.05
N ALA A 88 12.24 2.92 3.42
CA ALA A 88 11.52 2.97 2.15
C ALA A 88 10.11 3.62 2.22
N PHE A 89 9.56 3.83 3.42
CA PHE A 89 8.33 4.58 3.68
C PHE A 89 8.56 6.08 3.87
N ALA A 90 9.80 6.53 4.05
CA ALA A 90 10.10 7.93 4.35
C ALA A 90 9.53 8.92 3.32
N ARG A 91 9.39 8.52 2.05
CA ARG A 91 8.77 9.36 1.00
C ARG A 91 7.25 9.50 1.08
N PHE A 92 6.60 8.79 2.01
CA PHE A 92 5.13 8.72 2.17
C PHE A 92 4.67 9.22 3.54
N ILE A 93 5.58 9.74 4.35
CA ILE A 93 5.36 10.31 5.68
C ILE A 93 5.63 11.80 5.56
#